data_AF-A0A958Z5B9-F1
#
_entry.id   AF-A0A958Z5B9-F1
#
_cell.length_a   1.000
_cell.length_b   1.000
_cell.length_c   1.000
_cell.angle_alpha   90.00
_cell.angle_beta   90.00
_cell.angle_gamma   90.00
#
_symmetry.space_group_name_H-M   'P 1'
#
loop_
_entity.id
_entity.type
_entity.pdbx_description
1 polymer ?
#
loop_
_entity_poly.entity_id
_entity_poly.type
_entity_poly.pdbx_seq_one_letter_code
_entity_poly.pdbx_strand_id
1 'polypeptide(L)' 'MSLFKKNPFGHILFLKLWLIRIAGLLTHRRFKGFNELKIDGSEILRELPDKNVLFVSNHQTYFADVAAMLHVF' A
#
# COMPACT_ATOMS: atom_id res chain seq x y z
N MET A 1 1.76 -16.54 -13.53
CA MET A 1 0.66 -16.81 -12.57
C MET A 1 -0.51 -17.37 -13.35
N SER A 2 -1.04 -18.54 -12.98
CA SER A 2 -2.29 -19.04 -13.59
C SER A 2 -3.42 -18.03 -13.36
N LEU A 3 -4.19 -17.71 -14.40
CA LEU A 3 -5.29 -16.73 -14.37
C LEU A 3 -6.35 -17.08 -13.30
N PHE A 4 -6.48 -18.36 -12.97
CA PHE A 4 -7.48 -18.88 -12.03
C PHE A 4 -6.90 -19.28 -10.67
N LYS A 5 -5.63 -18.97 -10.39
CA LYS A 5 -5.04 -19.26 -9.08
C LYS A 5 -5.79 -18.48 -8.00
N LYS A 6 -6.25 -19.18 -6.96
CA LYS A 6 -6.96 -18.59 -5.81
C LYS A 6 -6.06 -18.44 -4.59
N ASN A 7 -6.38 -17.49 -3.71
CA ASN A 7 -5.76 -17.39 -2.39
C ASN A 7 -6.51 -18.29 -1.36
N PRO A 8 -6.05 -18.39 -0.10
CA PRO A 8 -6.75 -19.17 0.95
C PRO A 8 -8.19 -18.74 1.23
N PHE A 9 -8.56 -17.51 0.85
CA PHE A 9 -9.91 -16.96 0.99
C PHE A 9 -10.78 -17.18 -0.27
N GLY A 10 -10.30 -17.92 -1.27
CA GLY A 10 -11.04 -18.20 -2.51
C GLY A 10 -11.02 -17.10 -3.57
N HIS A 11 -10.35 -15.96 -3.33
CA HIS A 11 -10.26 -14.87 -4.30
C HIS A 11 -9.32 -15.21 -5.45
N ILE A 12 -9.74 -14.88 -6.68
CA ILE A 12 -8.90 -15.02 -7.89
C ILE A 12 -7.75 -14.01 -7.81
N LEU A 13 -6.52 -14.49 -7.82
CA LEU A 13 -5.31 -13.66 -7.66
C LEU A 13 -5.15 -12.66 -8.81
N PHE A 14 -5.51 -13.04 -10.03
CA PHE A 14 -5.47 -12.13 -11.18
C PHE A 14 -6.37 -10.91 -10.96
N LEU A 15 -7.63 -11.14 -10.57
CA LEU A 15 -8.57 -10.06 -10.29
C LEU A 15 -8.10 -9.19 -9.12
N LYS A 16 -7.65 -9.83 -8.03
CA LYS A 16 -7.12 -9.11 -6.86
C LYS A 16 -5.94 -8.21 -7.22
N LEU A 17 -5.02 -8.71 -8.05
CA LEU A 17 -3.85 -7.94 -8.50
C LEU A 17 -4.26 -6.70 -9.31
N TRP A 18 -5.18 -6.86 -10.27
CA TRP A 18 -5.64 -5.74 -11.08
C TRP A 18 -6.43 -4.72 -10.29
N LEU A 19 -7.25 -5.17 -9.34
CA LEU A 19 -7.97 -4.28 -8.43
C LEU A 19 -7.00 -3.40 -7.64
N ILE A 20 -5.96 -3.99 -7.06
CA ILE A 20 -4.92 -3.24 -6.31
C ILE A 20 -4.19 -2.24 -7.23
N ARG A 21 -3.84 -2.64 -8.45
CA ARG A 21 -3.15 -1.75 -9.42
C ARG A 21 -4.00 -0.56 -9.83
N ILE A 22 -5.28 -0.78 -10.15
CA ILE A 22 -6.21 0.28 -10.54
C ILE A 22 -6.45 1.23 -9.36
N ALA A 23 -6.69 0.68 -8.16
CA ALA A 23 -6.85 1.48 -6.94
C ALA A 23 -5.59 2.31 -6.63
N GLY A 24 -4.40 1.72 -6.80
CA GLY A 24 -3.13 2.43 -6.68
C GLY A 24 -3.05 3.62 -7.65
N LEU A 25 -3.29 3.39 -8.94
CA LEU A 25 -3.23 4.46 -9.95
C LEU A 25 -4.19 5.62 -9.63
N LEU A 26 -5.43 5.29 -9.24
CA LEU A 26 -6.45 6.31 -8.92
C LEU A 26 -6.07 7.11 -7.67
N THR A 27 -5.53 6.46 -6.64
CA THR A 27 -5.15 7.11 -5.38
C THR A 27 -3.84 7.88 -5.47
N HIS A 28 -2.95 7.57 -6.41
CA HIS A 28 -1.66 8.26 -6.56
C HIS A 28 -1.81 9.78 -6.76
N ARG A 29 -2.84 10.21 -7.50
CA ARG A 29 -3.13 11.65 -7.71
C ARG A 29 -3.45 12.40 -6.42
N ARG A 30 -3.92 11.72 -5.38
CA ARG A 30 -4.21 12.35 -4.08
C ARG A 30 -2.93 12.82 -3.38
N PHE A 31 -1.85 12.04 -3.48
CA PHE A 31 -0.61 12.26 -2.71
C PHE A 31 0.43 13.10 -3.44
N LYS A 32 0.35 13.18 -4.78
CA LYS A 32 1.30 13.96 -5.61
C LYS A 32 0.63 15.04 -6.48
N GLY A 33 -0.70 15.07 -6.54
CA GLY A 33 -1.46 16.05 -7.34
C GLY A 33 -2.09 17.15 -6.51
N PHE A 34 -3.06 16.78 -5.66
CA PHE A 34 -3.77 17.74 -4.81
C PHE A 34 -3.02 18.08 -3.51
N ASN A 35 -2.21 17.14 -3.01
CA ASN A 35 -1.36 17.32 -1.85
C ASN A 35 0.09 17.10 -2.26
N GLU A 36 1.01 17.65 -1.47
CA GLU A 36 2.44 17.41 -1.56
C GLU A 36 2.86 16.53 -0.38
N LEU A 37 2.80 15.21 -0.57
CA LEU A 37 3.24 14.26 0.44
C LEU A 37 4.76 14.40 0.63
N LYS A 38 5.19 14.83 1.82
CA LYS A 38 6.59 14.84 2.24
C LYS A 38 6.91 13.53 2.95
N ILE A 39 8.01 12.90 2.55
CA ILE A 39 8.47 11.63 3.10
C ILE A 39 9.87 11.85 3.64
N ASP A 40 9.99 11.76 4.96
CA ASP A 40 11.25 11.87 5.69
C ASP A 40 11.50 10.56 6.46
N GLY A 41 12.76 10.14 6.59
CA GLY A 41 13.12 8.95 7.38
C GLY A 41 12.80 7.59 6.72
N SER A 42 12.47 7.56 5.43
CA SER A 42 12.13 6.32 4.71
C SER A 42 13.29 5.33 4.60
N GLU A 43 14.52 5.80 4.74
CA GLU A 43 15.74 5.00 4.79
C GLU A 43 15.71 3.97 5.93
N ILE A 44 15.09 4.29 7.07
CA ILE A 44 14.95 3.40 8.23
C ILE A 44 14.20 2.13 7.83
N LEU A 45 13.25 2.23 6.89
CA LEU A 45 12.42 1.12 6.44
C LEU A 45 13.26 -0.01 5.81
N ARG A 46 14.43 0.32 5.23
CA ARG A 46 15.34 -0.67 4.61
C ARG A 46 16.11 -1.47 5.64
N GLU A 47 16.19 -0.98 6.87
CA GLU A 47 16.93 -1.61 7.98
C GLU A 47 16.00 -2.43 8.88
N LEU A 48 14.68 -2.36 8.67
CA LEU A 48 13.71 -3.08 9.47
C LEU A 48 13.79 -4.60 9.23
N PRO A 49 13.53 -5.41 10.26
CA PRO A 49 13.46 -6.87 10.09
C PRO A 49 12.23 -7.28 9.26
N ASP A 50 12.35 -8.39 8.54
CA ASP A 50 11.30 -8.89 7.62
C ASP A 50 9.95 -9.20 8.29
N LYS A 51 9.93 -9.36 9.62
CA LYS A 51 8.73 -9.77 10.37
C LYS A 51 8.71 -9.17 11.78
N ASN A 52 7.53 -9.19 12.38
CA ASN A 52 7.27 -8.71 13.74
C ASN A 52 7.57 -7.22 13.95
N VAL A 53 7.34 -6.40 12.93
CA VAL A 53 7.41 -4.94 13.01
C VAL A 53 6.01 -4.39 13.26
N LEU A 54 5.88 -3.54 14.28
CA LEU A 54 4.65 -2.79 14.56
C LEU A 54 4.83 -1.33 14.14
N PHE A 55 4.10 -0.90 13.12
CA PHE A 55 3.99 0.50 12.76
C PHE A 55 2.96 1.18 13.64
N VAL A 56 3.37 2.24 14.36
CA VAL A 56 2.48 3.06 15.18
C VAL A 56 2.35 4.42 14.52
N SER A 57 1.15 4.75 14.03
CA SER A 57 0.86 6.03 13.40
C SER A 57 -0.23 6.80 14.14
N ASN A 58 -0.22 8.12 13.96
CA ASN A 58 -1.38 8.98 14.18
C ASN A 58 -2.52 8.54 13.25
N HIS A 59 -3.78 8.75 13.68
CA HIS A 59 -4.99 8.20 13.06
C HIS A 59 -5.91 9.23 12.39
N GLN A 60 -5.37 10.35 11.88
CA GLN A 60 -6.21 11.44 11.36
C GLN A 60 -6.96 11.08 10.07
N THR A 61 -6.43 10.23 9.19
CA THR A 61 -7.20 9.71 8.03
C THR A 61 -6.77 8.29 7.67
N TYR A 62 -7.17 7.32 8.50
CA TYR A 62 -6.78 5.90 8.42
C TYR A 62 -6.66 5.33 7.00
N PHE A 63 -7.67 5.51 6.15
CA PHE A 63 -7.66 4.95 4.80
C PHE A 63 -6.62 5.61 3.89
N ALA A 64 -6.39 6.92 4.04
CA ALA A 64 -5.38 7.64 3.27
C ALA A 64 -3.97 7.32 3.78
N ASP A 65 -3.80 7.17 5.09
CA ASP A 65 -2.50 6.86 5.70
C ASP A 65 -2.04 5.45 5.29
N VAL A 66 -2.95 4.46 5.33
CA VAL A 66 -2.67 3.10 4.83
C VAL A 66 -2.41 3.10 3.32
N ALA A 67 -3.16 3.87 2.54
CA ALA A 67 -2.92 3.97 1.10
C ALA A 67 -1.57 4.63 0.80
N ALA A 68 -1.18 5.69 1.52
CA ALA A 68 0.12 6.34 1.39
C ALA A 68 1.26 5.37 1.70
N MET A 69 1.13 4.60 2.78
CA MET A 69 2.07 3.53 3.11
C MET A 69 2.23 2.56 1.93
N LEU A 70 1.13 2.04 1.35
CA LEU A 70 1.19 1.15 0.17
C LEU A 70 1.78 1.80 -1.11
N HIS A 71 1.86 3.13 -1.19
CA HIS A 71 2.55 3.84 -2.27
C HIS A 71 4.05 4.00 -2.02
N VAL A 72 4.47 3.98 -0.75
CA VAL A 72 5.87 4.15 -0.32
C VAL A 72 6.58 2.80 -0.19
N PHE A 73 5.88 1.75 0.25
CA PHE A 73 6.35 0.36 0.36
C PHE A 73 6.23 -0.41 -0.96
#